data_AF-A0A958MX84-F1
#
_entry.id   AF-A0A958MX84-F1
#
_cell.length_a   1.000
_cell.length_b   1.000
_cell.length_c   1.000
_cell.angle_alpha   90.00
_cell.angle_beta   90.00
_cell.angle_gamma   90.00
#
_symmetry.space_group_name_H-M   'P 1'
#
loop_
_entity.id
_entity.type
_entity.pdbx_description
1 polymer ?
#
loop_
_entity_poly.entity_id
_entity_poly.type
_entity_poly.pdbx_seq_one_letter_code
_entity_poly.pdbx_strand_id
1 'polypeptide(L)' 'QWYFNKIPIQGAEGPTLTLFNFQKGNVGYYSVVIRGAKESVQSPLALVSIDQNVTSPSPRSAASTWQQAGPFDTVPGR' A
#
# COMPACT_ATOMS: atom_id res chain seq x y z
N GLN A 1 -15.06 -12.59 18.00
CA GLN A 1 -15.47 -12.74 16.59
C GLN A 1 -15.19 -11.46 15.83
N TRP A 2 -14.47 -11.53 14.72
CA TRP A 2 -14.22 -10.39 13.84
C TRP A 2 -15.26 -10.26 12.73
N TYR A 3 -15.51 -9.02 12.31
CA TYR A 3 -16.44 -8.67 11.24
C TYR A 3 -15.75 -7.74 10.25
N PHE A 4 -15.98 -7.98 8.96
CA PHE A 4 -15.61 -7.12 7.85
C PHE A 4 -16.87 -6.57 7.20
N ASN A 5 -17.04 -5.25 7.16
CA ASN A 5 -18.22 -4.58 6.61
C ASN A 5 -19.55 -5.18 7.12
N LYS A 6 -19.62 -5.48 8.42
CA LYS A 6 -20.75 -6.13 9.12
C LYS A 6 -20.95 -7.62 8.83
N ILE A 7 -20.09 -8.24 8.03
CA ILE A 7 -20.11 -9.68 7.72
C ILE A 7 -19.11 -10.40 8.63
N PRO A 8 -19.49 -11.48 9.34
CA PRO A 8 -18.57 -12.22 10.19
C PRO A 8 -17.49 -12.90 9.36
N ILE A 9 -16.23 -12.79 9.80
CA ILE A 9 -15.09 -13.48 9.18
C ILE A 9 -14.98 -14.87 9.80
N GLN A 10 -15.20 -15.91 9.00
CA GLN A 10 -15.14 -17.30 9.49
C GLN A 10 -13.73 -17.63 10.01
N GLY A 11 -13.65 -18.28 11.16
CA GLY A 11 -12.38 -18.66 11.81
C GLY A 11 -11.68 -17.53 12.58
N ALA A 12 -12.23 -16.32 12.57
CA ALA A 12 -11.67 -15.17 13.29
C ALA A 12 -12.30 -15.01 14.69
N GLU A 13 -12.02 -15.95 15.57
CA GLU A 13 -12.53 -15.95 16.96
C GLU A 13 -11.49 -15.49 17.98
N GLY A 14 -10.20 -15.48 17.59
CA GLY A 14 -9.10 -15.06 18.44
C GLY A 14 -9.01 -13.56 18.69
N PRO A 15 -8.16 -13.14 19.65
CA PRO A 15 -7.91 -11.73 19.96
C PRO A 15 -7.21 -10.99 18.81
N THR A 16 -6.49 -11.72 17.95
CA THR A 16 -5.75 -11.17 16.81
C THR A 16 -6.33 -11.71 15.51
N LEU A 17 -6.59 -10.82 14.55
CA LEU A 17 -6.99 -11.16 13.18
C LEU A 17 -5.78 -11.07 12.26
N THR A 18 -5.37 -12.20 11.69
CA THR A 18 -4.31 -12.25 10.66
C THR A 18 -4.97 -12.34 9.28
N LEU A 19 -4.74 -11.35 8.42
CA LEU A 19 -5.22 -11.33 7.03
C LEU A 19 -4.05 -11.67 6.10
N PHE A 20 -4.14 -12.78 5.39
CA PHE A 20 -3.16 -13.14 4.35
C PHE A 20 -3.55 -12.51 3.00
N ASN A 21 -2.56 -12.07 2.22
CA ASN A 21 -2.75 -11.50 0.89
C ASN A 21 -3.76 -10.32 0.87
N PHE A 22 -3.49 -9.28 1.65
CA PHE A 22 -4.37 -8.11 1.76
C PHE A 22 -4.43 -7.33 0.43
N GLN A 23 -5.60 -7.32 -0.21
CA GLN A 23 -5.86 -6.69 -1.50
C GLN A 23 -6.90 -5.56 -1.38
N LYS A 24 -7.09 -4.80 -2.46
CA LYS A 24 -8.06 -3.67 -2.50
C LYS A 24 -9.47 -4.08 -2.08
N GLY A 25 -9.87 -5.33 -2.31
CA GLY A 25 -11.17 -5.87 -1.87
C GLY A 25 -11.29 -6.09 -0.36
N ASN A 26 -10.17 -6.09 0.38
CA ASN A 26 -10.14 -6.21 1.84
C ASN A 26 -10.10 -4.83 2.53
N VAL A 27 -10.05 -3.73 1.78
CA VAL A 27 -10.18 -2.38 2.33
C VAL A 27 -11.60 -2.18 2.83
N GLY A 28 -11.76 -1.72 4.08
CA GLY A 28 -13.08 -1.53 4.66
C GLY A 28 -13.09 -1.42 6.17
N TYR A 29 -14.27 -1.54 6.76
CA TYR A 29 -14.48 -1.43 8.19
C TYR A 29 -14.36 -2.79 8.86
N TYR A 30 -13.51 -2.83 9.88
CA TYR A 30 -13.33 -3.98 10.75
C TYR A 30 -13.87 -3.67 12.13
N SER A 31 -14.57 -4.63 12.73
CA SER A 31 -15.01 -4.57 14.13
C SER A 31 -14.86 -5.93 14.78
N VAL A 32 -14.54 -5.94 16.06
CA VAL A 32 -14.56 -7.16 16.88
C VAL A 32 -15.74 -7.12 17.83
N VAL A 33 -16.48 -8.21 17.89
CA VAL A 33 -17.49 -8.45 18.93
C VAL A 33 -16.95 -9.52 19.84
N ILE A 34 -16.82 -9.16 21.12
CA ILE A 34 -16.52 -10.08 22.20
C ILE A 34 -17.85 -10.52 22.77
N ARG A 35 -18.18 -11.81 22.63
CA ARG A 35 -19.41 -12.40 23.17
C ARG A 35 -19.07 -13.14 24.46
N GLY A 36 -19.49 -12.59 25.59
CA GLY A 36 -19.50 -13.28 26.88
C GLY A 36 -20.80 -14.06 27.08
N ALA A 37 -20.89 -14.78 28.19
CA ALA A 37 -22.06 -15.62 28.51
C ALA A 37 -23.35 -14.81 28.77
N LYS A 38 -23.22 -13.54 29.16
CA LYS A 38 -24.35 -12.65 29.50
C LYS A 38 -24.40 -11.37 28.68
N GLU A 39 -23.26 -10.93 28.15
CA GLU A 39 -23.13 -9.66 27.46
C GLU A 39 -22.24 -9.78 26.22
N SER A 40 -22.47 -8.91 25.24
CA SER A 40 -21.61 -8.76 24.08
C SER A 40 -21.11 -7.33 24.01
N VAL A 41 -19.79 -7.15 23.91
CA VAL A 41 -19.16 -5.85 23.74
C VAL A 41 -18.63 -5.76 22.31
N GLN A 42 -19.06 -4.74 21.59
CA GLN A 42 -18.57 -4.45 20.23
C GLN A 42 -17.53 -3.32 20.28
N SER A 43 -16.41 -3.51 19.60
CA SER A 43 -15.40 -2.47 19.44
C SER A 43 -15.87 -1.36 18.50
N PRO A 44 -15.26 -0.16 18.56
CA PRO A 44 -15.39 0.84 17.51
C PRO A 44 -15.03 0.27 16.13
N LEU A 45 -15.57 0.89 15.07
CA LEU A 45 -15.24 0.56 13.69
C LEU A 45 -13.83 1.07 13.34
N ALA A 46 -12.95 0.17 12.94
CA ALA A 46 -11.62 0.49 12.45
C ALA A 46 -11.61 0.47 10.91
N LEU A 47 -11.30 1.60 10.27
CA LEU A 47 -11.12 1.67 8.81
C LEU A 47 -9.71 1.22 8.45
N VAL A 48 -9.59 0.15 7.67
CA VAL A 48 -8.30 -0.32 7.14
C VAL A 48 -8.23 0.01 5.66
N SER A 49 -7.19 0.72 5.25
CA SER A 49 -6.92 1.13 3.87
C SER A 49 -5.53 0.69 3.42
N ILE A 50 -5.35 0.48 2.12
CA ILE A 50 -4.03 0.27 1.52
C ILE A 50 -3.45 1.65 1.22
N ASP A 51 -2.35 1.98 1.88
CA ASP A 51 -1.53 3.12 1.46
C ASP A 51 -0.73 2.71 0.23
N GLN A 52 -1.11 3.24 -0.93
CA GLN A 52 -0.41 3.00 -2.20
C GLN A 52 0.57 4.13 -2.49
N ASN A 53 1.37 4.56 -1.51
CA ASN A 53 2.54 5.37 -1.81
C ASN A 53 3.61 4.51 -2.52
N VAL A 54 3.28 4.01 -3.72
CA VAL A 54 4.24 3.54 -4.71
C VAL A 54 4.97 4.79 -5.18
N THR A 55 6.07 5.12 -4.51
CA THR A 55 7.10 5.94 -5.13
C THR A 55 7.73 5.05 -6.20
N SER A 56 7.09 4.93 -7.36
CA SER A 56 7.77 4.42 -8.54
C SER A 56 8.93 5.36 -8.83
N PRO A 57 10.20 4.92 -8.89
CA PRO A 57 11.23 5.73 -9.49
C PRO A 57 10.84 5.87 -10.97
N SER A 58 10.27 7.00 -11.35
CA SER A 58 10.06 7.34 -12.75
C SER A 58 11.41 7.16 -13.45
N PRO A 59 11.56 6.29 -14.47
CA PRO A 59 12.77 6.30 -15.27
C PRO A 59 12.78 7.64 -16.00
N ARG A 60 13.55 8.62 -15.48
CA ARG A 60 13.76 9.88 -16.18
C ARG A 60 14.52 9.53 -17.45
N SER A 61 13.81 9.50 -18.57
CA SER A 61 14.39 9.51 -19.90
C SER A 61 15.32 10.71 -20.01
N ALA A 62 16.60 10.55 -19.70
CA ALA A 62 17.64 11.51 -20.08
C ALA A 62 18.09 11.19 -21.51
N ALA A 63 17.14 11.11 -22.44
CA ALA A 63 17.45 11.30 -23.85
C ALA A 63 17.43 12.82 -24.09
N SER A 64 18.58 13.44 -23.85
CA SER A 64 18.82 14.83 -24.24
C SER A 64 20.23 14.91 -24.79
N THR A 65 20.30 14.62 -26.09
CA THR A 65 21.29 15.08 -27.04
C THR A 65 21.86 16.45 -26.65
N TRP A 66 23.08 16.47 -26.11
CA TRP A 66 23.92 17.67 -26.23
C TRP A 66 24.53 17.65 -27.63
N GLN A 67 23.73 18.07 -28.61
CA GLN A 67 24.28 18.81 -29.72
C GLN A 67 24.75 20.15 -29.16
N GLN A 68 26.06 20.30 -28.96
CA GLN A 68 26.69 21.61 -29.06
C GLN A 68 28.06 21.45 -29.72
N ALA A 69 28.11 21.93 -30.95
CA ALA A 69 29.28 22.00 -31.79
C ALA A 69 30.18 23.18 -31.38
N GLY A 70 31.49 23.01 -31.61
CA GLY A 70 32.46 24.09 -31.82
C GLY A 70 33.71 24.01 -30.94
N PRO A 71 34.84 24.62 -31.35
CA PRO A 71 35.71 24.15 -32.43
C PRO A 71 37.14 23.94 -31.89
N PHE A 72 37.76 22.79 -32.15
CA PHE A 72 39.20 22.62 -31.89
C PHE A 72 39.99 22.74 -33.20
N ASP A 73 39.92 23.90 -33.84
CA ASP A 73 41.01 24.41 -34.70
C ASP A 73 42.03 25.08 -33.73
N THR A 74 43.36 24.92 -33.77
CA THR A 74 44.35 24.73 -34.87
C THR A 74 45.68 24.26 -34.19
N VAL A 75 46.37 23.14 -34.53
CA VAL A 75 47.49 22.91 -35.51
C VAL A 75 48.79 23.75 -35.23
N PRO A 76 50.08 23.38 -35.55
CA PRO A 76 50.68 22.22 -36.27
C PRO A 76 51.95 21.56 -35.61
N GLY A 77 52.40 20.42 -36.17
CA GLY A 77 53.78 19.91 -36.01
C GLY A 77 54.07 18.75 -36.96
N ARG A 78 55.11 18.90 -37.79
CA ARG A 78 55.49 18.08 -38.96
C ARG A 78 55.85 16.63 -38.65
#